data_AF-A0A5J5PX17-F1
#
_entry.id   AF-A0A5J5PX17-F1
#
_cell.length_a   1.000
_cell.length_b   1.000
_cell.length_c   1.000
_cell.angle_alpha   90.00
_cell.angle_beta   90.00
_cell.angle_gamma   90.00
#
_symmetry.space_group_name_H-M   'P 1'
#
loop_
_entity.id
_entity.type
_entity.pdbx_description
1 polymer ?
#
loop_
_entity_poly.entity_id
_entity_poly.type
_entity_poly.pdbx_seq_one_letter_code
_entity_poly.pdbx_strand_id
1 'polypeptide(L)'
;MNLVSMSTPYMLHLHPVTIPSTISDNVGLESTKFEDTDSIDGTMTDGMENIFSSCTQLRYVRDLRLNEVRRLLCSARPVAIQTSANPSASDRDLQQAQLWQLAQRPTARPLGRGAFTLATIYTLFSEVNLDPSIRNSQELKSWPEFHNAVAAGLRLAPLQGKVSRTWIIYNRPEEPNAVHTGLLLALGLHGFLRVLTITDTYQYFSQEHEATTVGLMLGLAASYRGTMQPSISKINTHLLCHLT
;
A
#
# COMPACT_ATOMS: atom_id res chain seq x y z
N MET A 1 -21.24 18.45 24.37
CA MET A 1 -20.83 18.70 22.97
C MET A 1 -19.46 18.07 22.79
N ASN A 2 -19.37 16.89 22.17
CA ASN A 2 -18.09 16.22 21.94
C ASN A 2 -17.55 16.69 20.60
N LEU A 3 -16.49 17.50 20.64
CA LEU A 3 -15.73 17.91 19.47
C LEU A 3 -14.86 16.71 19.05
N VAL A 4 -15.30 15.95 18.04
CA VAL A 4 -14.45 14.97 17.37
C VAL A 4 -13.52 15.75 16.45
N SER A 5 -12.26 15.92 16.87
CA SER A 5 -11.20 16.42 16.00
C SER A 5 -10.85 15.33 15.00
N MET A 6 -11.39 15.43 13.78
CA MET A 6 -11.01 14.61 12.65
C MET A 6 -9.63 15.06 12.17
N SER A 7 -8.65 14.16 12.26
CA SER A 7 -7.36 14.31 11.58
C SER A 7 -7.62 14.31 10.07
N THR A 8 -7.25 15.38 9.38
CA THR A 8 -7.25 15.44 7.91
C THR A 8 -6.47 14.26 7.33
N PRO A 9 -6.97 13.59 6.27
CA PRO A 9 -6.24 12.51 5.62
C PRO A 9 -5.00 13.10 4.94
N TYR A 10 -3.81 12.65 5.34
CA TYR A 10 -2.55 13.02 4.70
C TYR A 10 -2.39 12.19 3.44
N MET A 11 -2.73 12.74 2.26
CA MET A 11 -2.44 12.08 0.98
C MET A 11 -0.95 12.22 0.65
N LEU A 12 -0.25 11.09 0.46
CA LEU A 12 1.02 11.09 -0.28
C LEU A 12 0.68 11.13 -1.77
N HIS A 13 0.68 12.34 -2.34
CA HIS A 13 0.53 12.55 -3.78
C HIS A 13 1.82 12.11 -4.48
N LEU A 14 1.84 10.92 -5.08
CA LEU A 14 2.88 10.58 -6.06
C LEU A 14 2.71 11.48 -7.29
N HIS A 15 3.82 11.91 -7.91
CA HIS A 15 3.74 12.78 -9.07
C HIS A 15 3.27 12.01 -10.32
N PRO A 16 2.35 12.59 -11.12
CA PRO A 16 1.84 11.95 -12.33
C PRO A 16 2.93 11.60 -13.32
N VAL A 17 2.79 10.46 -13.99
CA VAL A 17 3.60 10.14 -15.18
C VAL A 17 3.03 10.94 -16.36
N THR A 18 3.71 11.97 -16.83
CA THR A 18 3.29 12.75 -18.01
C THR A 18 3.57 11.97 -19.28
N ILE A 19 2.53 11.72 -20.10
CA ILE A 19 2.66 11.19 -21.47
C ILE A 19 1.77 12.02 -22.40
N PRO A 20 2.23 12.45 -23.59
CA PRO A 20 1.38 13.08 -24.59
C PRO A 20 0.28 12.10 -25.06
N SER A 21 -0.96 12.59 -25.08
CA SER A 21 -2.18 11.81 -25.29
C SER A 21 -2.29 11.24 -26.71
N THR A 22 -2.53 9.92 -26.81
CA THR A 22 -3.18 9.31 -27.97
C THR A 22 -4.19 8.26 -27.51
N ILE A 23 -5.45 8.67 -27.53
CA ILE A 23 -6.72 7.93 -27.72
C ILE A 23 -6.81 6.50 -27.13
N SER A 24 -7.72 6.30 -26.17
CA SER A 24 -8.67 5.17 -26.19
C SER A 24 -9.83 5.35 -25.20
N ASP A 25 -11.00 5.57 -25.81
CA ASP A 25 -12.35 5.07 -25.52
C ASP A 25 -12.99 5.27 -24.14
N ASN A 26 -13.90 6.25 -24.14
CA ASN A 26 -15.03 6.34 -23.23
C ASN A 26 -15.89 5.07 -23.30
N VAL A 27 -15.83 4.24 -22.27
CA VAL A 27 -16.96 3.35 -21.94
C VAL A 27 -17.60 3.91 -20.68
N GLY A 28 -18.65 4.70 -20.90
CA GLY A 28 -19.60 5.03 -19.84
C GLY A 28 -20.35 3.76 -19.45
N LEU A 29 -20.19 3.34 -18.19
CA LEU A 29 -21.06 2.35 -17.58
C LEU A 29 -21.97 3.11 -16.62
N GLU A 30 -23.24 3.24 -17.00
CA GLU A 30 -24.30 3.77 -16.13
C GLU A 30 -24.29 3.01 -14.80
N SER A 31 -23.94 3.71 -13.72
CA SER A 31 -24.18 3.25 -12.38
C SER A 31 -25.66 3.45 -12.07
N THR A 32 -26.40 2.34 -11.96
CA THR A 32 -27.70 2.34 -11.29
C THR A 32 -27.50 2.82 -9.85
N LYS A 33 -27.94 4.05 -9.58
CA LYS A 33 -28.04 4.61 -8.23
C LYS A 33 -28.86 3.66 -7.34
N PHE A 34 -28.21 3.12 -6.31
CA PHE A 34 -28.91 2.78 -5.08
C PHE A 34 -28.80 4.01 -4.18
N GLU A 35 -29.93 4.65 -3.91
CA GLU A 35 -30.06 5.69 -2.91
C GLU A 35 -29.95 5.04 -1.52
N ASP A 36 -28.81 5.23 -0.86
CA ASP A 36 -28.73 5.14 0.59
C ASP A 36 -28.61 6.57 1.13
N THR A 37 -29.73 7.05 1.66
CA THR A 37 -29.84 8.21 2.55
C THR A 37 -28.97 8.00 3.79
N ASP A 38 -27.75 8.55 3.76
CA ASP A 38 -27.07 9.23 4.88
C ASP A 38 -25.69 9.72 4.40
N SER A 39 -25.71 10.83 3.66
CA SER A 39 -24.51 11.46 3.10
C SER A 39 -23.95 12.55 4.01
N ILE A 40 -23.13 12.18 5.01
CA ILE A 40 -22.14 13.09 5.63
C ILE A 40 -20.88 12.28 6.02
N ASP A 41 -20.11 11.83 5.04
CA ASP A 41 -18.63 11.76 5.09
C ASP A 41 -18.16 11.53 3.66
N GLY A 42 -17.10 12.19 3.20
CA GLY A 42 -16.53 11.88 1.89
C GLY A 42 -16.19 10.40 1.85
N THR A 43 -16.68 9.66 0.84
CA THR A 43 -16.59 8.19 0.81
C THR A 43 -15.14 7.75 1.02
N MET A 44 -14.79 7.33 2.23
CA MET A 44 -13.42 6.95 2.57
C MET A 44 -12.99 5.81 1.64
N THR A 45 -12.01 6.07 0.77
CA THR A 45 -11.51 5.09 -0.18
C THR A 45 -10.66 4.07 0.56
N ASP A 46 -11.11 2.81 0.61
CA ASP A 46 -10.39 1.71 1.28
C ASP A 46 -9.41 0.95 0.37
N GLY A 47 -9.32 1.38 -0.89
CA GLY A 47 -8.42 0.86 -1.90
C GLY A 47 -8.84 -0.47 -2.53
N MET A 48 -10.07 -0.92 -2.30
CA MET A 48 -10.64 -2.17 -2.82
C MET A 48 -11.83 -1.93 -3.75
N GLU A 49 -12.05 -0.69 -4.19
CA GLU A 49 -13.18 -0.28 -5.03
C GLU A 49 -13.26 -1.01 -6.37
N ASN A 50 -12.12 -1.36 -6.97
CA ASN A 50 -12.03 -1.99 -8.28
C ASN A 50 -12.27 -3.52 -8.27
N ILE A 51 -12.51 -4.14 -7.09
CA ILE A 51 -12.75 -5.58 -7.02
C ILE A 51 -14.10 -5.97 -7.60
N PHE A 52 -15.10 -5.09 -7.54
CA PHE A 52 -16.45 -5.35 -8.03
C PHE A 52 -16.55 -5.07 -9.53
N SER A 53 -16.00 -5.99 -10.33
CA SER A 53 -16.16 -6.00 -11.78
C SER A 53 -17.32 -6.90 -12.21
N SER A 54 -17.81 -6.72 -13.44
CA SER A 54 -18.83 -7.59 -14.05
C SER A 54 -18.43 -9.08 -13.94
N CYS A 55 -17.14 -9.40 -14.10
CA CYS A 55 -16.62 -10.76 -13.97
C CYS A 55 -16.79 -11.34 -12.54
N THR A 56 -16.53 -10.53 -11.51
CA THR A 56 -16.69 -10.97 -10.11
C THR A 56 -18.16 -11.11 -9.71
N GLN A 57 -19.03 -10.24 -10.24
CA GLN A 57 -20.47 -10.33 -10.05
C GLN A 57 -21.04 -11.59 -10.71
N LEU A 58 -20.52 -12.01 -11.87
CA LEU A 58 -20.92 -13.28 -12.51
C LEU A 58 -20.43 -14.53 -11.76
N ARG A 59 -19.28 -14.47 -11.09
CA ARG A 59 -18.76 -15.61 -10.31
C ARG A 59 -19.48 -15.77 -8.98
N TYR A 60 -19.86 -14.67 -8.35
CA TYR A 60 -20.47 -14.62 -7.01
C TYR A 60 -21.84 -13.93 -7.03
N VAL A 61 -22.70 -14.27 -8.00
CA VAL A 61 -23.99 -13.60 -8.28
C VAL A 61 -24.90 -13.43 -7.07
N ARG A 62 -24.93 -14.42 -6.18
CA ARG A 62 -25.82 -14.48 -5.02
C ARG A 62 -25.10 -14.37 -3.68
N ASP A 63 -23.81 -14.03 -3.69
CA ASP A 63 -22.96 -14.17 -2.53
C ASP A 63 -22.30 -12.85 -2.15
N LEU A 64 -22.36 -12.52 -0.86
CA LEU A 64 -21.77 -11.31 -0.28
C LEU A 64 -20.33 -11.54 0.21
N ARG A 65 -19.70 -12.68 -0.09
CA ARG A 65 -18.34 -13.01 0.37
C ARG A 65 -17.32 -11.94 0.03
N LEU A 66 -17.43 -11.29 -1.14
CA LEU A 66 -16.51 -10.20 -1.51
C LEU A 66 -16.72 -8.96 -0.64
N ASN A 67 -17.97 -8.66 -0.28
CA ASN A 67 -18.30 -7.59 0.66
C ASN A 67 -17.74 -7.90 2.05
N GLU A 68 -17.88 -9.15 2.50
CA GLU A 68 -17.38 -9.57 3.81
C GLU A 68 -15.85 -9.58 3.86
N VAL A 69 -15.18 -10.06 2.80
CA VAL A 69 -13.71 -10.00 2.69
C VAL A 69 -13.23 -8.56 2.68
N ARG A 70 -13.86 -7.66 1.90
CA ARG A 70 -13.55 -6.22 1.90
C ARG A 70 -13.74 -5.61 3.29
N ARG A 71 -14.83 -5.94 3.99
CA ARG A 71 -15.10 -5.49 5.37
C ARG A 71 -14.02 -5.96 6.35
N LEU A 72 -13.58 -7.22 6.24
CA LEU A 72 -12.55 -7.81 7.11
C LEU A 72 -11.14 -7.24 6.84
N LEU A 73 -10.83 -6.93 5.58
CA LEU A 73 -9.54 -6.41 5.15
C LEU A 73 -9.44 -4.87 5.16
N CYS A 74 -10.54 -4.16 5.40
CA CYS A 74 -10.54 -2.70 5.48
C CYS A 74 -9.63 -2.23 6.61
N SER A 75 -8.65 -1.37 6.28
CA SER A 75 -7.75 -0.74 7.26
C SER A 75 -8.03 0.75 7.47
N ALA A 76 -8.93 1.34 6.67
CA ALA A 76 -9.24 2.77 6.71
C ALA A 76 -10.20 3.17 7.85
N ARG A 77 -10.81 2.19 8.53
CA ARG A 77 -11.79 2.44 9.61
C ARG A 77 -11.20 2.11 10.99
N PRO A 78 -11.24 3.03 11.96
CA PRO A 78 -10.77 2.78 13.32
C PRO A 78 -11.63 1.73 14.03
N VAL A 79 -11.00 0.93 14.89
CA VAL A 79 -11.71 -0.04 15.75
C VAL A 79 -12.22 0.69 16.98
N ALA A 80 -13.54 0.76 17.13
CA ALA A 80 -14.17 1.32 18.33
C ALA A 80 -14.03 0.34 19.51
N ILE A 81 -13.67 0.86 20.69
CA ILE A 81 -13.66 0.11 21.95
C ILE A 81 -14.70 0.74 22.87
N GLN A 82 -15.53 -0.09 23.48
CA GLN A 82 -16.46 0.37 24.50
C GLN A 82 -15.69 0.67 25.79
N THR A 83 -15.81 1.90 26.27
CA THR A 83 -15.18 2.35 27.52
C THR A 83 -16.26 2.66 28.56
N SER A 84 -15.94 2.45 29.84
CA SER A 84 -16.79 2.87 30.94
C SER A 84 -16.82 4.42 31.02
N ALA A 85 -17.96 4.99 31.44
CA ALA A 85 -18.14 6.44 31.45
C ALA A 85 -17.23 7.19 32.45
N ASN A 86 -16.76 6.50 33.50
CA ASN A 86 -15.83 7.03 34.51
C ASN A 86 -14.71 6.00 34.77
N PRO A 87 -13.65 5.95 33.95
CA PRO A 87 -12.57 4.99 34.14
C PRO A 87 -11.66 5.41 35.30
N SER A 88 -11.46 4.49 36.24
CA SER A 88 -10.43 4.59 37.27
C SER A 88 -9.02 4.47 36.66
N ALA A 89 -7.96 4.73 37.44
CA ALA A 89 -6.59 4.60 36.95
C ALA A 89 -6.26 3.18 36.48
N SER A 90 -6.75 2.13 37.16
CA SER A 90 -6.56 0.74 36.72
C SER A 90 -7.33 0.42 35.43
N ASP A 91 -8.48 1.07 35.21
CA ASP A 91 -9.27 0.87 33.98
C ASP A 91 -8.53 1.45 32.77
N ARG A 92 -7.75 2.51 32.94
CA ARG A 92 -6.94 3.11 31.85
C ARG A 92 -5.82 2.18 31.40
N ASP A 93 -5.13 1.53 32.33
CA ASP A 93 -4.06 0.58 31.98
C ASP A 93 -4.62 -0.66 31.28
N LEU A 94 -5.77 -1.17 31.74
CA LEU A 94 -6.48 -2.25 31.08
C LEU A 94 -6.96 -1.85 29.68
N GLN A 95 -7.49 -0.63 29.51
CA GLN A 95 -7.89 -0.08 28.22
C GLN A 95 -6.71 0.06 27.26
N GLN A 96 -5.56 0.55 27.75
CA GLN A 96 -4.36 0.67 26.94
C GLN A 96 -3.85 -0.71 26.50
N ALA A 97 -3.87 -1.70 27.39
CA ALA A 97 -3.52 -3.08 27.05
C ALA A 97 -4.48 -3.68 26.00
N GLN A 98 -5.79 -3.44 26.13
CA GLN A 98 -6.78 -3.88 25.14
C GLN A 98 -6.60 -3.20 23.78
N LEU A 99 -6.35 -1.88 23.76
CA LEU A 99 -6.00 -1.13 22.55
C LEU A 99 -4.77 -1.73 21.88
N TRP A 100 -3.72 -2.04 22.64
CA TRP A 100 -2.51 -2.65 22.12
C TRP A 100 -2.77 -4.01 21.47
N GLN A 101 -3.57 -4.87 22.10
CA GLN A 101 -3.93 -6.17 21.53
C GLN A 101 -4.74 -6.03 20.24
N LEU A 102 -5.68 -5.08 20.20
CA LEU A 102 -6.52 -4.84 19.03
C LEU A 102 -5.75 -4.15 17.89
N ALA A 103 -4.78 -3.30 18.19
CA ALA A 103 -3.97 -2.58 17.22
C ALA A 103 -3.00 -3.48 16.44
N GLN A 104 -2.68 -4.67 16.93
CA GLN A 104 -1.85 -5.64 16.21
C GLN A 104 -2.56 -6.22 14.99
N ARG A 105 -3.87 -6.47 15.06
CA ARG A 105 -4.60 -7.15 13.98
C ARG A 105 -4.64 -6.32 12.67
N PRO A 106 -4.85 -4.99 12.69
CA PRO A 106 -4.77 -4.16 11.50
C PRO A 106 -3.44 -4.21 10.75
N THR A 107 -2.30 -4.49 11.41
CA THR A 107 -0.98 -4.49 10.76
C THR A 107 -0.81 -5.60 9.71
N ALA A 108 -1.58 -6.70 9.84
CA ALA A 108 -1.57 -7.83 8.93
C ALA A 108 -2.60 -7.71 7.78
N ARG A 109 -3.60 -6.83 7.91
CA ARG A 109 -4.63 -6.61 6.88
C ARG A 109 -4.09 -6.19 5.51
N PRO A 110 -3.03 -5.36 5.41
CA PRO A 110 -2.53 -4.91 4.12
C PRO A 110 -2.01 -6.07 3.25
N LEU A 111 -1.42 -7.10 3.87
CA LEU A 111 -0.98 -8.30 3.15
C LEU A 111 -2.16 -9.01 2.46
N GLY A 112 -3.25 -9.23 3.21
CA GLY A 112 -4.48 -9.80 2.67
C GLY A 112 -5.11 -8.91 1.61
N ARG A 113 -5.11 -7.58 1.81
CA ARG A 113 -5.62 -6.62 0.82
C ARG A 113 -4.83 -6.66 -0.48
N GLY A 114 -3.50 -6.70 -0.42
CA GLY A 114 -2.65 -6.77 -1.60
C GLY A 114 -2.89 -8.03 -2.42
N ALA A 115 -3.11 -9.17 -1.77
CA ALA A 115 -3.51 -10.41 -2.45
C ALA A 115 -4.93 -10.32 -3.04
N PHE A 116 -5.87 -9.73 -2.28
CA PHE A 116 -7.26 -9.60 -2.68
C PHE A 116 -7.45 -8.67 -3.90
N THR A 117 -6.68 -7.59 -3.99
CA THR A 117 -6.79 -6.59 -5.07
C THR A 117 -5.70 -6.70 -6.13
N LEU A 118 -4.88 -7.75 -6.11
CA LEU A 118 -3.78 -7.96 -7.04
C LEU A 118 -4.24 -7.76 -8.51
N ALA A 119 -3.54 -6.87 -9.23
CA ALA A 119 -3.78 -6.61 -10.64
C ALA A 119 -5.22 -6.23 -11.02
N THR A 120 -5.98 -5.61 -10.10
CA THR A 120 -7.37 -5.19 -10.35
C THR A 120 -7.50 -3.81 -10.97
N ILE A 121 -6.43 -3.01 -10.99
CA ILE A 121 -6.45 -1.63 -11.47
C ILE A 121 -5.56 -1.44 -12.70
N TYR A 122 -6.12 -0.90 -13.79
CA TYR A 122 -5.38 -0.56 -15.02
C TYR A 122 -4.99 0.93 -15.10
N THR A 123 -5.13 1.70 -14.01
CA THR A 123 -4.91 3.15 -14.00
C THR A 123 -3.44 3.55 -14.12
N LEU A 124 -3.24 4.80 -14.50
CA LEU A 124 -1.94 5.48 -14.51
C LEU A 124 -1.41 5.61 -13.07
N PHE A 125 -0.09 5.49 -12.87
CA PHE A 125 0.58 5.61 -11.56
C PHE A 125 0.33 6.94 -10.81
N SER A 126 -0.31 7.91 -11.44
CA SER A 126 -0.60 9.24 -10.91
C SER A 126 -1.56 9.26 -9.71
N GLU A 127 -2.25 8.16 -9.40
CA GLU A 127 -3.33 8.13 -8.41
C GLU A 127 -3.20 7.02 -7.35
N VAL A 128 -1.98 6.54 -7.06
CA VAL A 128 -1.81 5.57 -5.97
C VAL A 128 -1.88 6.31 -4.63
N ASN A 129 -3.08 6.34 -4.05
CA ASN A 129 -3.31 6.91 -2.72
C ASN A 129 -2.74 5.97 -1.63
N LEU A 130 -1.62 6.40 -1.05
CA LEU A 130 -0.95 5.72 0.07
C LEU A 130 -1.44 6.38 1.35
N ASP A 131 -2.56 5.91 1.91
CA ASP A 131 -3.14 6.47 3.14
C ASP A 131 -2.26 6.12 4.37
N PRO A 132 -1.60 7.11 5.01
CA PRO A 132 -0.77 6.93 6.20
C PRO A 132 -1.59 7.29 7.43
N SER A 133 -2.60 6.47 7.76
CA SER A 133 -3.46 6.71 8.92
C SER A 133 -3.17 5.72 10.06
N ILE A 134 -2.14 5.98 10.89
CA ILE A 134 -2.00 5.53 12.31
C ILE A 134 -0.91 6.39 13.02
N ARG A 135 -1.23 7.08 14.12
CA ARG A 135 -0.26 7.69 15.07
C ARG A 135 -0.08 6.73 16.26
N ASN A 136 1.10 6.14 16.51
CA ASN A 136 2.19 6.57 17.40
C ASN A 136 3.23 5.41 17.47
N SER A 137 4.50 5.73 17.77
CA SER A 137 5.76 4.93 17.74
C SER A 137 6.31 4.54 16.34
N GLN A 138 7.58 4.87 16.09
CA GLN A 138 8.23 4.83 14.76
C GLN A 138 8.38 3.39 14.20
N GLU A 139 8.75 2.43 15.04
CA GLU A 139 8.91 1.02 14.65
C GLU A 139 7.55 0.30 14.49
N LEU A 140 6.53 0.71 15.25
CA LEU A 140 5.18 0.15 15.11
C LEU A 140 4.49 0.63 13.82
N LYS A 141 4.95 1.74 13.23
CA LYS A 141 4.40 2.31 11.99
C LYS A 141 5.06 1.81 10.72
N SER A 142 6.38 1.63 10.75
CA SER A 142 7.16 1.38 9.53
C SER A 142 6.71 0.11 8.79
N TRP A 143 6.56 -1.01 9.48
CA TRP A 143 6.13 -2.27 8.85
C TRP A 143 4.69 -2.24 8.30
N PRO A 144 3.68 -1.75 9.05
CA PRO A 144 2.33 -1.58 8.50
C PRO A 144 2.28 -0.64 7.29
N GLU A 145 2.99 0.49 7.32
CA GLU A 145 3.07 1.44 6.20
C GLU A 145 3.75 0.82 4.98
N PHE A 146 4.84 0.08 5.21
CA PHE A 146 5.52 -0.70 4.17
C PHE A 146 4.55 -1.69 3.51
N HIS A 147 3.84 -2.52 4.29
CA HIS A 147 2.87 -3.48 3.75
C HIS A 147 1.70 -2.79 3.05
N ASN A 148 1.22 -1.65 3.56
CA ASN A 148 0.20 -0.83 2.90
C ASN A 148 0.66 -0.37 1.52
N ALA A 149 1.90 0.13 1.41
CA ALA A 149 2.46 0.56 0.14
C ALA A 149 2.67 -0.60 -0.84
N VAL A 150 3.14 -1.75 -0.36
CA VAL A 150 3.23 -2.96 -1.19
C VAL A 150 1.86 -3.37 -1.72
N ALA A 151 0.83 -3.40 -0.86
CA ALA A 151 -0.53 -3.74 -1.25
C ALA A 151 -1.11 -2.77 -2.30
N ALA A 152 -0.87 -1.47 -2.13
CA ALA A 152 -1.30 -0.46 -3.07
C ALA A 152 -0.61 -0.59 -4.44
N GLY A 153 0.69 -0.93 -4.46
CA GLY A 153 1.44 -1.16 -5.70
C GLY A 153 1.08 -2.49 -6.41
N LEU A 154 0.83 -3.56 -5.66
CA LEU A 154 0.41 -4.86 -6.20
C LEU A 154 -0.98 -4.80 -6.86
N ARG A 155 -1.82 -3.88 -6.43
CA ARG A 155 -3.14 -3.65 -7.01
C ARG A 155 -3.09 -3.26 -8.50
N LEU A 156 -1.98 -2.67 -8.93
CA LEU A 156 -1.78 -2.27 -10.32
C LEU A 156 -1.65 -3.51 -11.21
N ALA A 157 -2.39 -3.55 -12.31
CA ALA A 157 -2.26 -4.56 -13.35
C ALA A 157 -0.89 -4.43 -14.03
N PRO A 158 -0.40 -5.48 -14.74
CA PRO A 158 0.94 -5.49 -15.33
C PRO A 158 1.23 -4.18 -16.08
N LEU A 159 2.19 -3.42 -15.57
CA LEU A 159 2.41 -2.04 -15.95
C LEU A 159 3.14 -2.04 -17.30
N GLN A 160 2.41 -2.16 -18.41
CA GLN A 160 2.93 -2.33 -19.77
C GLN A 160 4.03 -1.31 -20.17
N GLY A 161 5.27 -1.46 -19.69
CA GLY A 161 6.39 -0.56 -19.96
C GLY A 161 6.26 0.87 -19.42
N LYS A 162 5.29 1.15 -18.53
CA LYS A 162 4.96 2.54 -18.14
C LYS A 162 5.85 3.13 -17.03
N VAL A 163 6.62 2.32 -16.31
CA VAL A 163 7.50 2.79 -15.23
C VAL A 163 8.91 3.03 -15.75
N SER A 164 9.32 4.29 -15.80
CA SER A 164 10.67 4.68 -16.22
C SER A 164 11.63 4.78 -15.03
N ARG A 165 12.93 4.61 -15.29
CA ARG A 165 14.00 4.87 -14.32
C ARG A 165 13.86 6.26 -13.68
N THR A 166 13.62 7.28 -14.50
CA THR A 166 13.47 8.68 -14.06
C THR A 166 12.30 8.84 -13.10
N TRP A 167 11.17 8.17 -13.34
CA TRP A 167 10.01 8.25 -12.45
C TRP A 167 10.31 7.67 -11.07
N ILE A 168 11.01 6.53 -10.99
CA ILE A 168 11.39 5.92 -9.71
C ILE A 168 12.35 6.83 -8.94
N ILE A 169 13.33 7.44 -9.62
CA ILE A 169 14.29 8.37 -9.01
C ILE A 169 13.58 9.66 -8.57
N TYR A 170 12.64 10.16 -9.36
CA TYR A 170 11.91 11.40 -9.07
C TYR A 170 10.98 11.28 -7.86
N ASN A 171 10.38 10.10 -7.64
CA ASN A 171 9.54 9.84 -6.46
C ASN A 171 10.36 9.38 -5.24
N ARG A 172 11.69 9.39 -5.31
CA ARG A 172 12.54 9.10 -4.16
C ARG A 172 12.37 10.20 -3.11
N PRO A 173 11.99 9.87 -1.86
CA PRO A 173 11.87 10.85 -0.80
C PRO A 173 13.25 11.37 -0.36
N GLU A 174 13.27 12.59 0.20
CA GLU A 174 14.48 13.18 0.78
C GLU A 174 14.99 12.35 1.95
N GLU A 175 14.08 11.92 2.83
CA GLU A 175 14.37 11.00 3.93
C GLU A 175 13.88 9.58 3.62
N PRO A 176 14.66 8.52 3.93
CA PRO A 176 14.24 7.14 3.73
C PRO A 176 12.98 6.86 4.55
N ASN A 177 11.93 6.34 3.90
CA ASN A 177 10.69 5.98 4.57
C ASN A 177 10.17 4.61 4.13
N ALA A 178 9.32 4.02 4.97
CA ALA A 178 8.74 2.70 4.76
C ALA A 178 7.82 2.64 3.53
N VAL A 179 7.16 3.74 3.20
CA VAL A 179 6.22 3.84 2.09
C VAL A 179 6.93 3.69 0.74
N HIS A 180 7.99 4.46 0.50
CA HIS A 180 8.81 4.35 -0.72
C HIS A 180 9.48 2.97 -0.84
N THR A 181 9.92 2.43 0.30
CA THR A 181 10.46 1.08 0.38
C THR A 181 9.46 0.02 -0.08
N GLY A 182 8.18 0.15 0.33
CA GLY A 182 7.11 -0.74 -0.10
C GLY A 182 6.77 -0.59 -1.58
N LEU A 183 6.82 0.65 -2.11
CA LEU A 183 6.70 0.92 -3.54
C LEU A 183 7.80 0.22 -4.34
N LEU A 184 9.06 0.32 -3.90
CA LEU A 184 10.19 -0.36 -4.55
C LEU A 184 9.98 -1.88 -4.61
N LEU A 185 9.57 -2.50 -3.50
CA LEU A 185 9.30 -3.94 -3.49
C LEU A 185 8.14 -4.29 -4.44
N ALA A 186 7.04 -3.54 -4.44
CA ALA A 186 5.92 -3.79 -5.34
C ALA A 186 6.32 -3.70 -6.82
N LEU A 187 7.10 -2.68 -7.20
CA LEU A 187 7.68 -2.55 -8.54
C LEU A 187 8.59 -3.74 -8.86
N GLY A 188 9.36 -4.21 -7.87
CA GLY A 188 10.23 -5.36 -7.99
C GLY A 188 9.49 -6.66 -8.27
N LEU A 189 8.41 -6.91 -7.54
CA LEU A 189 7.50 -8.07 -7.72
C LEU A 189 6.81 -8.04 -9.09
N HIS A 190 6.52 -6.85 -9.61
CA HIS A 190 6.02 -6.66 -10.96
C HIS A 190 7.10 -6.76 -12.06
N GLY A 191 8.38 -6.81 -11.70
CA GLY A 191 9.49 -6.93 -12.64
C GLY A 191 10.07 -5.61 -13.17
N PHE A 192 9.65 -4.46 -12.62
CA PHE A 192 10.00 -3.14 -13.14
C PHE A 192 11.31 -2.56 -12.61
N LEU A 193 11.96 -3.18 -11.61
CA LEU A 193 13.23 -2.65 -11.10
C LEU A 193 14.42 -2.90 -12.06
N ARG A 194 14.22 -3.62 -13.17
CA ARG A 194 15.25 -3.80 -14.22
C ARG A 194 15.68 -2.48 -14.87
N VAL A 195 14.85 -1.43 -14.79
CA VAL A 195 15.16 -0.09 -15.34
C VAL A 195 16.17 0.68 -14.49
N LEU A 196 16.39 0.28 -13.23
CA LEU A 196 17.38 0.92 -12.36
C LEU A 196 18.79 0.49 -12.75
N THR A 197 19.72 1.44 -12.71
CA THR A 197 21.14 1.14 -12.87
C THR A 197 21.76 0.70 -11.55
N ILE A 198 22.95 0.11 -11.67
CA ILE A 198 23.76 -0.27 -10.51
C ILE A 198 24.05 0.96 -9.64
N THR A 199 24.33 2.12 -10.25
CA THR A 199 24.57 3.38 -9.53
C THR A 199 23.35 3.81 -8.70
N ASP A 200 22.14 3.77 -9.28
CA ASP A 200 20.92 4.13 -8.53
C ASP A 200 20.69 3.18 -7.36
N THR A 201 20.95 1.89 -7.60
CA THR A 201 20.85 0.84 -6.59
C THR A 201 21.80 1.13 -5.41
N TYR A 202 23.05 1.51 -5.68
CA TYR A 202 23.99 1.91 -4.62
C TYR A 202 23.56 3.19 -3.88
N GLN A 203 22.94 4.15 -4.57
CA GLN A 203 22.42 5.36 -3.90
C GLN A 203 21.25 5.07 -2.94
N TYR A 204 20.53 3.98 -3.15
CA TYR A 204 19.56 3.49 -2.18
C TYR A 204 20.24 2.82 -0.99
N PHE A 205 21.25 1.97 -1.23
CA PHE A 205 21.97 1.30 -0.14
C PHE A 205 22.80 2.25 0.71
N SER A 206 23.33 3.34 0.15
CA SER A 206 24.10 4.34 0.90
C SER A 206 23.28 5.13 1.92
N GLN A 207 21.95 4.96 1.95
CA GLN A 207 21.08 5.58 2.96
C GLN A 207 21.08 4.81 4.28
N GLU A 208 21.67 3.61 4.33
CA GLU A 208 21.75 2.75 5.53
C GLU A 208 20.40 2.47 6.22
N HIS A 209 19.29 2.66 5.51
CA HIS A 209 17.96 2.36 6.02
C HIS A 209 17.64 0.88 5.78
N GLU A 210 17.61 0.09 6.85
CA GLU A 210 17.45 -1.37 6.82
C GLU A 210 16.26 -1.82 5.96
N ALA A 211 15.09 -1.20 6.16
CA ALA A 211 13.90 -1.56 5.38
C ALA A 211 14.11 -1.29 3.89
N THR A 212 14.71 -0.16 3.50
CA THR A 212 15.03 0.16 2.10
C THR A 212 15.92 -0.92 1.50
N THR A 213 16.95 -1.33 2.25
CA THR A 213 17.88 -2.38 1.83
C THR A 213 17.14 -3.70 1.58
N VAL A 214 16.35 -4.16 2.55
CA VAL A 214 15.58 -5.41 2.43
C VAL A 214 14.57 -5.35 1.28
N GLY A 215 13.77 -4.29 1.22
CA GLY A 215 12.75 -4.09 0.19
C GLY A 215 13.34 -4.04 -1.22
N LEU A 216 14.46 -3.32 -1.39
CA LEU A 216 15.14 -3.22 -2.68
C LEU A 216 15.82 -4.53 -3.08
N MET A 217 16.50 -5.22 -2.15
CA MET A 217 17.13 -6.52 -2.44
C MET A 217 16.12 -7.57 -2.87
N LEU A 218 14.99 -7.69 -2.16
CA LEU A 218 13.91 -8.60 -2.50
C LEU A 218 13.27 -8.20 -3.84
N GLY A 219 13.03 -6.91 -4.06
CA GLY A 219 12.47 -6.41 -5.31
C GLY A 219 13.37 -6.69 -6.52
N LEU A 220 14.68 -6.46 -6.39
CA LEU A 220 15.66 -6.74 -7.44
C LEU A 220 15.76 -8.24 -7.71
N ALA A 221 15.78 -9.07 -6.67
CA ALA A 221 15.79 -10.53 -6.81
C ALA A 221 14.53 -11.03 -7.53
N ALA A 222 13.35 -10.51 -7.19
CA ALA A 222 12.10 -10.84 -7.86
C ALA A 222 12.13 -10.39 -9.33
N SER A 223 12.59 -9.17 -9.61
CA SER A 223 12.70 -8.64 -10.96
C SER A 223 13.66 -9.45 -11.84
N TYR A 224 14.78 -9.92 -11.31
CA TYR A 224 15.76 -10.71 -12.05
C TYR A 224 15.60 -12.24 -11.85
N ARG A 225 14.46 -12.70 -11.35
CA ARG A 225 14.21 -14.12 -11.11
C ARG A 225 14.43 -14.93 -12.39
N GLY A 226 15.29 -15.95 -12.30
CA GLY A 226 15.60 -16.86 -13.40
C GLY A 226 16.57 -16.33 -14.46
N THR A 227 17.10 -15.11 -14.34
CA THR A 227 18.03 -14.55 -15.34
C THR A 227 19.50 -14.83 -15.04
N MET A 228 19.82 -15.36 -13.85
CA MET A 228 21.20 -15.64 -13.38
C MET A 228 22.17 -14.46 -13.56
N GLN A 229 21.71 -13.22 -13.36
CA GLN A 229 22.55 -12.04 -13.61
C GLN A 229 23.62 -11.89 -12.51
N PRO A 230 24.94 -11.93 -12.83
CA PRO A 230 25.99 -11.97 -11.81
C PRO A 230 26.09 -10.68 -10.98
N SER A 231 25.81 -9.51 -11.58
CA SER A 231 25.94 -8.22 -10.92
C SER A 231 24.96 -8.08 -9.76
N ILE A 232 23.68 -8.39 -9.97
CA ILE A 232 22.66 -8.36 -8.91
C ILE A 232 22.90 -9.45 -7.87
N SER A 233 23.35 -10.65 -8.27
CA SER A 233 23.72 -11.71 -7.33
C SER A 233 24.84 -11.25 -6.38
N LYS A 234 25.89 -10.63 -6.92
CA LYS A 234 27.03 -10.12 -6.13
C LYS A 234 26.60 -9.04 -5.15
N ILE A 235 25.79 -8.08 -5.62
CA ILE A 235 25.24 -7.00 -4.79
C ILE A 235 24.47 -7.62 -3.61
N ASN A 236 23.52 -8.51 -3.88
CA ASN A 236 22.71 -9.12 -2.83
C ASN A 236 23.55 -9.95 -1.84
N THR A 237 24.53 -10.73 -2.30
CA THR A 237 25.39 -11.50 -1.40
C THR A 237 26.29 -10.62 -0.55
N HIS A 238 26.87 -9.56 -1.12
CA HIS A 238 27.80 -8.69 -0.40
C HIS A 238 27.09 -7.90 0.70
N LEU A 239 25.90 -7.38 0.41
CA LEU A 239 25.09 -6.64 1.39
C LEU A 239 24.53 -7.56 2.48
N LEU A 240 24.15 -8.80 2.17
CA LEU A 240 23.68 -9.75 3.18
C LEU A 240 24.77 -10.05 4.23
N CYS A 241 26.04 -10.13 3.80
CA CYS A 241 27.17 -10.36 4.71
C CYS A 241 27.48 -9.19 5.65
N HIS A 242 27.02 -7.97 5.34
CA HIS A 242 27.20 -6.80 6.21
C HIS A 242 26.04 -6.63 7.22
N LEU A 243 24.93 -7.34 7.03
CA LEU A 243 23.75 -7.30 7.90
C LEU A 243 23.75 -8.40 8.99
N THR A 244 24.75 -9.28 9.01
CA THR A 244 24.94 -10.38 9.97
C THR A 244 26.16 -10.15 10.83
#